data_AF-A0AAV2KIY4-F1
#
_entry.id   AF-A0AAV2KIY4-F1
#
_cell.length_a   1.000
_cell.length_b   1.000
_cell.length_c   1.000
_cell.angle_alpha   90.00
_cell.angle_beta   90.00
_cell.angle_gamma   90.00
#
_symmetry.space_group_name_H-M   'P 1'
#
loop_
_entity.id
_entity.type
_entity.pdbx_description
1 polymer ?
#
loop_
_entity_poly.entity_id
_entity_poly.type
_entity_poly.pdbx_seq_one_letter_code
_entity_poly.pdbx_strand_id
1 'polypeptide(L)'
;MEESEQDSVIEDDSADTERQETRHPWPYLKELFVVVGYKKDSWRMQCNLCLPKKHELLAFKNSPSNLKKHIQLLRPNDTRWNSMYLAVERIIRIMREQGEGAITAVCTTLKLPMLSPAEIAFLSEYVKIMCPVAKAIDVLQGETNVQMGWLIPTITLLKTKLQHLRLSSKCCVPLIDALQSGLQKRFGEMLKDPELIAASILVPKFRRCWTTDEGLLQLGLDYIKSHLKELPVTVSDSTPSSEEDDFFSPIKQGNLQENTKQLESYLACPNDTMEILKSFPARMESREAGWPAKAEASGRSKEKESLVHVVLI
;
A
#
# COMPACT_ATOMS: atom_id res chain seq x y z
N MET A 1 67.70 34.94 -16.24
CA MET A 1 67.50 33.84 -17.20
C MET A 1 67.41 32.61 -16.35
N GLU A 2 66.22 32.11 -16.07
CA GLU A 2 65.23 31.47 -16.97
C GLU A 2 65.08 30.07 -16.36
N GLU A 3 63.91 29.78 -15.82
CA GLU A 3 62.99 28.74 -16.33
C GLU A 3 63.45 27.31 -15.96
N SER A 4 62.62 26.33 -15.64
CA SER A 4 61.23 26.14 -15.20
C SER A 4 61.04 24.63 -15.26
N GLU A 5 60.30 24.01 -14.33
CA GLU A 5 59.46 22.80 -14.50
C GLU A 5 59.04 22.33 -13.09
N GLN A 6 57.88 22.77 -12.61
CA GLN A 6 56.58 22.07 -12.61
C GLN A 6 56.49 20.94 -11.58
N ASP A 7 55.92 21.29 -10.43
CA ASP A 7 55.49 20.37 -9.39
C ASP A 7 53.95 20.32 -9.39
N SER A 8 53.40 19.11 -9.44
CA SER A 8 51.98 18.83 -9.30
C SER A 8 51.64 18.62 -7.83
N VAL A 9 50.52 19.14 -7.32
CA VAL A 9 49.60 18.46 -6.37
C VAL A 9 48.41 19.38 -6.01
N ILE A 10 47.24 18.97 -6.49
CA ILE A 10 45.92 18.84 -5.85
C ILE A 10 45.51 19.91 -4.82
N GLU A 11 44.58 20.76 -5.23
CA GLU A 11 43.67 21.55 -4.38
C GLU A 11 42.40 20.73 -4.09
N ASP A 12 41.97 20.69 -2.82
CA ASP A 12 40.54 20.80 -2.50
C ASP A 12 40.41 21.45 -1.12
N ASP A 13 40.13 22.75 -1.16
CA ASP A 13 40.04 23.64 -0.01
C ASP A 13 38.60 23.65 0.53
N SER A 14 38.50 23.43 1.83
CA SER A 14 37.25 23.40 2.55
C SER A 14 36.86 24.79 3.04
N ALA A 15 35.55 25.03 2.95
CA ALA A 15 34.78 26.02 3.71
C ALA A 15 34.87 27.47 3.23
N ASP A 16 33.75 27.95 2.68
CA ASP A 16 33.25 29.23 3.16
C ASP A 16 31.73 29.27 3.29
N THR A 17 31.29 29.60 4.50
CA THR A 17 29.90 29.73 4.91
C THR A 17 29.51 31.20 4.77
N GLU A 18 29.34 31.66 3.53
CA GLU A 18 28.69 32.95 3.30
C GLU A 18 27.18 32.79 3.48
N ARG A 19 26.65 33.42 4.53
CA ARG A 19 25.23 33.79 4.61
C ARG A 19 24.94 34.87 3.56
N GLN A 20 24.92 34.48 2.28
CA GLN A 20 24.22 35.28 1.29
C GLN A 20 22.74 35.24 1.65
N GLU A 21 22.14 36.40 1.94
CA GLU A 21 20.69 36.58 1.86
C GLU A 21 20.28 36.31 0.41
N THR A 22 20.17 35.04 0.05
CA THR A 22 19.70 34.63 -1.27
C THR A 22 18.28 35.13 -1.39
N ARG A 23 18.07 36.18 -2.20
CA ARG A 23 16.74 36.69 -2.52
C ARG A 23 15.84 35.51 -2.89
N HIS A 24 14.70 35.39 -2.22
CA HIS A 24 13.79 34.27 -2.45
C HIS A 24 13.41 34.23 -3.94
N PRO A 25 13.63 33.11 -4.65
CA PRO A 25 13.47 33.02 -6.11
C PRO A 25 12.05 33.34 -6.59
N TRP A 26 11.08 33.25 -5.69
CA TRP A 26 9.69 33.66 -5.90
C TRP A 26 9.23 34.61 -4.79
N PRO A 27 9.38 35.93 -4.94
CA PRO A 27 9.11 36.88 -3.84
C PRO A 27 7.72 36.76 -3.24
N TYR A 28 6.71 36.38 -4.03
CA TYR A 28 5.33 36.15 -3.58
C TYR A 28 5.13 34.89 -2.72
N LEU A 29 6.13 34.02 -2.60
CA LEU A 29 6.12 32.82 -1.76
C LEU A 29 6.97 32.95 -0.50
N LYS A 30 7.68 34.07 -0.32
CA LYS A 30 8.67 34.27 0.75
C LYS A 30 8.13 34.09 2.16
N GLU A 31 6.84 34.35 2.36
CA GLU A 31 6.17 34.21 3.67
C GLU A 31 5.81 32.76 3.97
N LEU A 32 5.58 31.96 2.92
CA LEU A 32 5.15 30.56 3.01
C LEU A 32 6.33 29.59 3.01
N PHE A 33 7.43 29.95 2.35
CA PHE A 33 8.59 29.09 2.15
C PHE A 33 9.90 29.80 2.49
N VAL A 34 10.79 29.05 3.12
CA VAL A 34 12.17 29.46 3.40
C VAL A 34 13.12 28.62 2.57
N VAL A 35 14.11 29.26 1.96
CA VAL A 35 15.18 28.57 1.24
C VAL A 35 16.12 27.94 2.26
N VAL A 36 16.26 26.62 2.24
CA VAL A 36 17.18 25.87 3.12
C VAL A 36 18.45 25.45 2.37
N GLY A 37 18.41 25.47 1.03
CA GLY A 37 19.59 25.30 0.20
C GLY A 37 19.22 25.01 -1.25
N TYR A 38 20.14 24.39 -1.98
CA TYR A 38 19.94 23.97 -3.36
C TYR A 38 20.54 22.58 -3.58
N LYS A 39 20.06 21.89 -4.62
CA LYS A 39 20.56 20.59 -5.09
C LYS A 39 20.47 20.56 -6.61
N LYS A 40 21.62 20.58 -7.31
CA LYS A 40 21.70 20.64 -8.77
C LYS A 40 20.86 21.80 -9.34
N ASP A 41 19.76 21.47 -10.04
CA ASP A 41 18.85 22.41 -10.69
C ASP A 41 17.56 22.68 -9.90
N SER A 42 17.55 22.35 -8.61
CA SER A 42 16.41 22.55 -7.73
C SER A 42 16.78 23.30 -6.46
N TRP A 43 15.91 24.19 -6.00
CA TRP A 43 15.91 24.77 -4.68
C TRP A 43 15.34 23.78 -3.66
N ARG A 44 15.96 23.69 -2.49
CA ARG A 44 15.39 23.06 -1.29
C ARG A 44 14.66 24.12 -0.49
N MET A 45 13.35 23.96 -0.40
CA MET A 45 12.46 24.89 0.29
C MET A 45 11.82 24.20 1.48
N GLN A 46 11.74 24.88 2.61
CA GLN A 46 10.99 24.43 3.77
C GLN A 46 9.68 25.21 3.86
N CYS A 47 8.58 24.50 4.08
CA CYS A 47 7.26 25.10 4.26
C CYS A 47 7.06 25.59 5.70
N ASN A 48 6.78 26.88 5.88
CA ASN A 48 6.46 27.48 7.18
C ASN A 48 5.10 27.02 7.71
N LEU A 49 4.15 26.71 6.81
CA LEU A 49 2.81 26.22 7.18
C LEU A 49 2.81 24.79 7.72
N CYS A 50 3.91 24.04 7.58
CA CYS A 50 4.03 22.66 8.05
C CYS A 50 4.63 22.54 9.45
N LEU A 51 5.09 23.65 10.04
CA LEU A 51 5.65 23.64 11.39
C LEU A 51 4.63 23.10 12.40
N PRO A 52 5.04 22.23 13.34
CA PRO A 52 6.43 21.92 13.72
C PRO A 52 7.12 20.84 12.86
N LYS A 53 6.41 20.16 11.94
CA LYS A 53 7.04 19.20 11.01
C LYS A 53 7.86 19.96 9.96
N LYS A 54 9.19 19.84 10.04
CA LYS A 54 10.11 20.37 9.02
C LYS A 54 9.94 19.60 7.71
N HIS A 55 9.02 20.05 6.87
CA HIS A 55 8.73 19.44 5.58
C HIS A 55 9.53 20.16 4.49
N GLU A 56 10.53 19.48 3.94
CA GLU A 56 11.40 19.96 2.86
C GLU A 56 10.86 19.53 1.49
N LEU A 57 10.88 20.45 0.54
CA LEU A 57 10.40 20.27 -0.83
C LEU A 57 11.49 20.67 -1.81
N LEU A 58 11.55 19.96 -2.93
CA LEU A 58 12.37 20.36 -4.08
C LEU A 58 11.51 21.14 -5.08
N ALA A 59 11.97 22.33 -5.45
CA ALA A 59 11.38 23.15 -6.49
C ALA A 59 12.42 23.43 -7.58
N PHE A 60 12.09 23.14 -8.84
CA PHE A 60 13.01 23.43 -9.95
C PHE A 60 13.32 24.92 -10.02
N LYS A 61 14.56 25.28 -10.38
CA LYS A 61 14.98 26.70 -10.45
C LYS A 61 14.10 27.54 -11.37
N ASN A 62 13.53 26.93 -12.41
CA ASN A 62 12.63 27.58 -13.37
C ASN A 62 11.15 27.56 -12.99
N SER A 63 10.73 26.83 -11.94
CA SER A 63 9.30 26.63 -11.67
C SER A 63 8.95 26.36 -10.19
N PRO A 64 8.04 27.16 -9.59
CA PRO A 64 7.52 26.93 -8.24
C PRO A 64 6.35 25.94 -8.19
N SER A 65 6.10 25.18 -9.27
CA SER A 65 4.94 24.28 -9.38
C SER A 65 4.76 23.35 -8.18
N ASN A 66 5.85 22.78 -7.68
CA ASN A 66 5.81 21.87 -6.53
C ASN A 66 5.43 22.60 -5.23
N LEU A 67 5.92 23.83 -5.04
CA LEU A 67 5.58 24.68 -3.90
C LEU A 67 4.10 25.08 -3.95
N LYS A 68 3.62 25.50 -5.13
CA LYS A 68 2.22 25.85 -5.35
C LYS A 68 1.30 24.65 -5.09
N LYS A 69 1.66 23.47 -5.58
CA LYS A 69 0.91 22.23 -5.31
C LYS A 69 0.89 21.89 -3.81
N HIS A 70 1.98 22.15 -3.09
CA HIS A 70 2.07 21.88 -1.67
C HIS A 70 1.13 22.77 -0.82
N ILE A 71 0.96 24.05 -1.19
CA ILE A 71 0.07 24.98 -0.47
C ILE A 71 -1.38 24.95 -0.93
N GLN A 72 -1.68 24.29 -2.06
CA GLN A 72 -3.04 24.18 -2.54
C GLN A 72 -3.87 23.29 -1.62
N LEU A 73 -5.06 23.77 -1.24
CA LEU A 73 -6.07 22.91 -0.65
C LEU A 73 -6.38 21.78 -1.64
N LEU A 74 -6.37 20.54 -1.14
CA LEU A 74 -6.69 19.38 -1.94
C LEU A 74 -8.12 19.54 -2.46
N ARG A 75 -8.25 19.64 -3.78
CA ARG A 75 -9.55 19.66 -4.42
C ARG A 75 -10.03 18.22 -4.62
N PRO A 76 -11.22 17.87 -4.10
CA PRO A 76 -11.88 16.64 -4.48
C PRO A 76 -11.94 16.56 -6.01
N ASN A 77 -11.65 15.39 -6.54
CA ASN A 77 -11.74 15.08 -7.94
C ASN A 77 -12.33 13.67 -8.09
N ASP A 78 -13.27 13.54 -9.00
CA ASP A 78 -14.05 12.30 -9.15
C ASP A 78 -13.19 11.12 -9.62
N THR A 79 -12.05 11.40 -10.25
CA THR A 79 -11.14 10.40 -10.79
C THR A 79 -10.15 9.85 -9.78
N ARG A 80 -10.01 10.45 -8.59
CA ARG A 80 -9.21 9.91 -7.49
C ARG A 80 -10.09 9.71 -6.27
N TRP A 81 -10.40 8.45 -6.03
CA TRP A 81 -11.20 7.93 -4.92
C TRP A 81 -10.88 8.48 -3.52
N ASN A 82 -9.61 8.76 -3.17
CA ASN A 82 -9.25 9.30 -1.86
C ASN A 82 -9.37 10.84 -1.76
N SER A 83 -9.60 11.54 -2.87
CA SER A 83 -9.46 13.00 -2.93
C SER A 83 -10.41 13.74 -1.99
N MET A 84 -11.67 13.30 -1.90
CA MET A 84 -12.66 13.87 -0.98
C MET A 84 -12.25 13.68 0.48
N TYR A 85 -11.85 12.46 0.84
CA TYR A 85 -11.36 12.16 2.19
C TYR A 85 -10.18 13.05 2.57
N LEU A 86 -9.17 13.14 1.70
CA LEU A 86 -7.97 13.95 1.97
C LEU A 86 -8.28 15.45 2.08
N ALA A 87 -9.23 15.95 1.28
CA ALA A 87 -9.69 17.34 1.37
C ALA A 87 -10.35 17.65 2.71
N VAL A 88 -11.30 16.80 3.13
CA VAL A 88 -12.01 16.98 4.41
C VAL A 88 -11.07 16.75 5.59
N GLU A 89 -10.19 15.74 5.54
CA GLU A 89 -9.16 15.51 6.55
C GLU A 89 -8.28 16.75 6.71
N ARG A 90 -7.88 17.40 5.61
CA ARG A 90 -7.05 18.60 5.66
C ARG A 90 -7.74 19.74 6.38
N ILE A 91 -9.03 19.97 6.10
CA ILE A 91 -9.84 21.01 6.76
C ILE A 91 -9.91 20.73 8.27
N ILE A 92 -10.32 19.52 8.65
CA ILE A 92 -10.44 19.12 10.06
C ILE A 92 -9.09 19.18 10.79
N ARG A 93 -8.00 18.83 10.11
CA ARG A 93 -6.64 18.96 10.64
C ARG A 93 -6.25 20.40 10.89
N ILE A 94 -6.51 21.32 9.96
CA ILE A 94 -6.26 22.75 10.14
C ILE A 94 -7.04 23.28 11.35
N MET A 95 -8.32 22.93 11.48
CA MET A 95 -9.13 23.34 12.63
C MET A 95 -8.56 22.84 13.96
N ARG A 96 -8.01 21.63 13.98
CA ARG A 96 -7.36 21.06 15.18
C ARG A 96 -6.02 21.71 15.50
N GLU A 97 -5.21 22.01 14.50
CA GLU A 97 -3.84 22.52 14.67
C GLU A 97 -3.79 24.03 14.90
N GLN A 98 -4.65 24.79 14.22
CA GLN A 98 -4.65 26.27 14.22
C GLN A 98 -5.91 26.87 14.85
N GLY A 99 -6.88 26.05 15.25
CA GLY A 99 -8.17 26.48 15.77
C GLY A 99 -9.20 26.78 14.67
N GLU A 100 -10.47 26.84 15.06
CA GLU A 100 -11.58 27.11 14.14
C GLU A 100 -11.48 28.49 13.48
N GLY A 101 -10.86 29.47 14.17
CA GLY A 101 -10.66 30.83 13.68
C GLY A 101 -9.89 30.92 12.36
N ALA A 102 -8.99 29.97 12.07
CA ALA A 102 -8.27 29.91 10.80
C ALA A 102 -9.22 29.63 9.62
N ILE A 103 -10.17 28.71 9.78
CA ILE A 103 -11.19 28.42 8.76
C ILE A 103 -12.21 29.56 8.68
N THR A 104 -12.60 30.13 9.82
CA THR A 104 -13.49 31.30 9.87
C THR A 104 -12.92 32.47 9.07
N ALA A 105 -11.63 32.80 9.26
CA ALA A 105 -10.97 33.88 8.53
C ALA A 105 -10.97 33.66 7.01
N VAL A 106 -10.74 32.41 6.57
CA VAL A 106 -10.81 32.03 5.16
C VAL A 106 -12.22 32.19 4.62
N CYS A 107 -13.22 31.64 5.31
CA CYS A 107 -14.60 31.74 4.88
C CYS A 107 -15.09 33.21 4.86
N THR A 108 -14.68 34.05 5.81
CA THR A 108 -14.98 35.49 5.78
C THR A 108 -14.35 36.18 4.58
N THR A 109 -13.07 35.91 4.31
CA THR A 109 -12.35 36.48 3.17
C THR A 109 -12.99 36.07 1.83
N LEU A 110 -13.44 34.83 1.74
CA LEU A 110 -14.09 34.26 0.54
C LEU A 110 -15.60 34.52 0.49
N LYS A 111 -16.18 35.19 1.50
CA LYS A 111 -17.63 35.44 1.64
C LYS A 111 -18.47 34.15 1.60
N LEU A 112 -17.95 33.09 2.20
CA LEU A 112 -18.62 31.79 2.34
C LEU A 112 -19.38 31.69 3.67
N PRO A 113 -20.49 30.95 3.71
CA PRO A 113 -21.15 30.63 4.98
C PRO A 113 -20.22 29.85 5.90
N MET A 114 -20.31 30.12 7.21
CA MET A 114 -19.57 29.36 8.22
C MET A 114 -20.14 27.95 8.36
N LEU A 115 -19.28 26.99 8.65
CA LEU A 115 -19.71 25.66 9.05
C LEU A 115 -20.31 25.72 10.45
N SER A 116 -21.50 25.16 10.60
CA SER A 116 -22.14 24.98 11.89
C SER A 116 -21.39 23.94 12.75
N PRO A 117 -21.54 23.99 14.09
CA PRO A 117 -20.95 22.97 14.96
C PRO A 117 -21.39 21.54 14.60
N ALA A 118 -22.62 21.37 14.10
CA ALA A 118 -23.15 20.09 13.65
C ALA A 118 -22.43 19.58 12.39
N GLU A 119 -22.18 20.46 11.41
CA GLU A 119 -21.43 20.11 10.20
C GLU A 119 -19.96 19.77 10.53
N ILE A 120 -19.33 20.51 11.44
CA ILE A 120 -17.97 20.23 11.90
C ILE A 120 -17.89 18.86 12.58
N ALA A 121 -18.88 18.55 13.44
CA ALA A 121 -18.99 17.25 14.09
C ALA A 121 -19.20 16.11 13.06
N PHE A 122 -20.06 16.32 12.07
CA PHE A 122 -20.28 15.38 10.96
C PHE A 122 -18.99 15.13 10.16
N LEU A 123 -18.31 16.19 9.72
CA LEU A 123 -17.06 16.07 8.96
C LEU A 123 -15.96 15.38 9.77
N SER A 124 -15.90 15.64 11.08
CA SER A 124 -14.97 14.96 11.99
C SER A 124 -15.27 13.47 12.10
N GLU A 125 -16.55 13.08 12.15
CA GLU A 125 -16.97 11.68 12.17
C GLU A 125 -16.73 10.99 10.81
N TYR A 126 -17.03 11.68 9.71
CA TYR A 126 -16.70 11.24 8.34
C TYR A 126 -15.23 10.91 8.19
N VAL A 127 -14.32 11.79 8.63
CA VAL A 127 -12.86 11.56 8.56
C VAL A 127 -12.46 10.32 9.36
N LYS A 128 -13.06 10.08 10.53
CA LYS A 128 -12.79 8.88 11.34
C LYS A 128 -13.20 7.60 10.61
N ILE A 129 -14.35 7.60 9.94
CA ILE A 129 -14.89 6.44 9.22
C ILE A 129 -14.14 6.17 7.92
N MET A 130 -13.79 7.22 7.17
CA MET A 130 -13.10 7.08 5.90
C MET A 130 -11.59 6.82 6.07
N CYS A 131 -10.99 7.13 7.22
CA CYS A 131 -9.58 6.85 7.51
C CYS A 131 -9.18 5.36 7.31
N PRO A 132 -9.85 4.36 7.93
CA PRO A 132 -9.52 2.96 7.69
C PRO A 132 -9.78 2.54 6.24
N VAL A 133 -10.78 3.12 5.57
CA VAL A 133 -11.06 2.89 4.15
C VAL A 133 -9.87 3.36 3.31
N ALA A 134 -9.47 4.62 3.43
CA ALA A 134 -8.32 5.19 2.71
C ALA A 134 -7.01 4.40 2.96
N LYS A 135 -6.79 3.91 4.19
CA LYS A 135 -5.62 3.06 4.49
C LYS A 135 -5.68 1.70 3.80
N ALA A 136 -6.84 1.03 3.80
CA ALA A 136 -7.01 -0.26 3.13
C ALA A 136 -6.79 -0.12 1.62
N ILE A 137 -7.33 0.96 1.08
CA ILE A 137 -7.16 1.45 -0.28
C ILE A 137 -5.68 1.63 -0.64
N ASP A 138 -4.93 2.36 0.17
CA ASP A 138 -3.50 2.61 -0.06
C ASP A 138 -2.68 1.31 0.02
N VAL A 139 -3.05 0.39 0.93
CA VAL A 139 -2.45 -0.94 1.02
C VAL A 139 -2.70 -1.75 -0.25
N LEU A 140 -3.93 -1.76 -0.78
CA LEU A 140 -4.27 -2.54 -1.97
C LEU A 140 -3.78 -1.91 -3.29
N GLN A 141 -3.42 -0.63 -3.27
CA GLN A 141 -2.80 0.08 -4.39
C GLN A 141 -1.27 0.10 -4.35
N GLY A 142 -0.64 -0.48 -3.32
CA GLY A 142 0.82 -0.53 -3.26
C GLY A 142 1.38 -1.33 -4.44
N GLU A 143 2.28 -0.73 -5.20
CA GLU A 143 2.91 -1.39 -6.36
C GLU A 143 4.01 -2.37 -5.92
N THR A 144 4.62 -2.14 -4.75
CA THR A 144 5.71 -2.96 -4.20
C THR A 144 5.19 -3.92 -3.11
N ASN A 145 5.43 -5.22 -3.26
CA ASN A 145 5.14 -6.27 -2.27
C ASN A 145 3.64 -6.54 -1.94
N VAL A 146 2.69 -5.95 -2.66
CA VAL A 146 1.26 -6.24 -2.46
C VAL A 146 0.84 -7.39 -3.35
N GLN A 147 1.07 -8.59 -2.85
CA GLN A 147 0.62 -9.82 -3.50
C GLN A 147 -0.87 -10.02 -3.27
N MET A 148 -1.49 -10.90 -4.06
CA MET A 148 -2.92 -11.21 -3.94
C MET A 148 -3.34 -11.66 -2.52
N GLY A 149 -2.40 -12.22 -1.75
CA GLY A 149 -2.58 -12.57 -0.34
C GLY A 149 -2.80 -11.40 0.64
N TRP A 150 -2.68 -10.14 0.19
CA TRP A 150 -3.03 -8.96 1.00
C TRP A 150 -4.51 -8.60 0.91
N LEU A 151 -5.23 -9.10 -0.09
CA LEU A 151 -6.62 -8.72 -0.33
C LEU A 151 -7.54 -9.15 0.81
N ILE A 152 -7.58 -10.45 1.11
CA ILE A 152 -8.51 -11.01 2.09
C ILE A 152 -8.25 -10.47 3.50
N PRO A 153 -7.00 -10.40 4.00
CA PRO A 153 -6.69 -9.83 5.31
C PRO A 153 -7.07 -8.35 5.41
N THR A 154 -6.82 -7.57 4.37
CA THR A 154 -7.10 -6.13 4.35
C THR A 154 -8.61 -5.86 4.38
N ILE A 155 -9.38 -6.55 3.54
CA ILE A 155 -10.84 -6.38 3.48
C ILE A 155 -11.50 -6.91 4.77
N THR A 156 -11.04 -8.04 5.31
CA THR A 156 -11.55 -8.61 6.56
C THR A 156 -11.33 -7.64 7.73
N LEU A 157 -10.10 -7.12 7.87
CA LEU A 157 -9.78 -6.13 8.90
C LEU A 157 -10.58 -4.83 8.73
N LEU A 158 -10.77 -4.36 7.49
CA LEU A 158 -11.57 -3.17 7.21
C LEU A 158 -13.02 -3.37 7.65
N LYS A 159 -13.64 -4.52 7.33
CA LYS A 159 -15.01 -4.85 7.77
C LYS A 159 -15.13 -4.80 9.30
N THR A 160 -14.18 -5.39 10.03
CA THR A 160 -14.14 -5.39 11.50
C THR A 160 -14.00 -3.95 12.05
N LYS A 161 -13.12 -3.13 11.47
CA LYS A 161 -12.96 -1.73 11.89
C LYS A 161 -14.23 -0.90 11.66
N LEU A 162 -14.89 -1.09 10.53
CA LEU A 162 -16.16 -0.41 10.22
C LEU A 162 -17.27 -0.86 11.19
N GLN A 163 -17.36 -2.16 11.52
CA GLN A 163 -18.28 -2.67 12.54
C GLN A 163 -18.03 -2.02 13.91
N HIS A 164 -16.77 -1.92 14.35
CA HIS A 164 -16.45 -1.28 15.62
C HIS A 164 -16.81 0.22 15.61
N LEU A 165 -16.50 0.93 14.52
CA LEU A 165 -16.85 2.35 14.40
C LEU A 165 -18.37 2.57 14.43
N ARG A 166 -19.15 1.64 13.88
CA ARG A 166 -20.62 1.67 13.92
C ARG A 166 -21.16 1.83 15.34
N LEU A 167 -20.58 1.13 16.31
CA LEU A 167 -21.02 1.14 17.71
C LEU A 167 -20.88 2.51 18.37
N SER A 168 -19.94 3.32 17.90
CA SER A 168 -19.62 4.65 18.44
C SER A 168 -20.14 5.82 17.57
N SER A 169 -20.71 5.50 16.41
CA SER A 169 -21.13 6.47 15.40
C SER A 169 -22.47 7.11 15.77
N LYS A 170 -22.58 8.44 15.62
CA LYS A 170 -23.80 9.19 15.93
C LYS A 170 -24.56 9.60 14.67
N CYS A 171 -23.84 10.11 13.68
CA CYS A 171 -24.45 10.68 12.47
C CYS A 171 -24.08 9.96 11.18
N CYS A 172 -23.00 9.19 11.17
CA CYS A 172 -22.46 8.57 9.96
C CYS A 172 -22.78 7.07 9.83
N VAL A 173 -23.75 6.55 10.58
CA VAL A 173 -24.23 5.16 10.48
C VAL A 173 -24.63 4.78 9.03
N PRO A 174 -25.37 5.63 8.27
CA PRO A 174 -25.71 5.32 6.89
C PRO A 174 -24.49 5.18 5.96
N LEU A 175 -23.43 5.95 6.21
CA LEU A 175 -22.18 5.84 5.45
C LEU A 175 -21.50 4.49 5.74
N ILE A 176 -21.46 4.07 7.01
CA ILE A 176 -20.89 2.78 7.39
C ILE A 176 -21.66 1.64 6.72
N ASP A 177 -23.00 1.69 6.73
CA ASP A 177 -23.86 0.69 6.06
C ASP A 177 -23.61 0.64 4.56
N ALA A 178 -23.52 1.79 3.91
CA ALA A 178 -23.21 1.88 2.49
C ALA A 178 -21.83 1.30 2.16
N LEU A 179 -20.82 1.58 2.99
CA LEU A 179 -19.47 1.03 2.85
C LEU A 179 -19.45 -0.48 3.03
N GLN A 180 -20.08 -1.01 4.09
CA GLN A 180 -20.16 -2.45 4.34
C GLN A 180 -20.91 -3.18 3.22
N SER A 181 -22.02 -2.62 2.74
CA SER A 181 -22.79 -3.15 1.62
C SER A 181 -21.97 -3.14 0.33
N GLY A 182 -21.23 -2.05 0.07
CA GLY A 182 -20.34 -1.93 -1.08
C GLY A 182 -19.20 -2.93 -1.05
N LEU A 183 -18.58 -3.15 0.12
CA LEU A 183 -17.55 -4.17 0.33
C LEU A 183 -18.10 -5.57 0.10
N GLN A 184 -19.28 -5.88 0.66
CA GLN A 184 -19.91 -7.18 0.48
C GLN A 184 -20.27 -7.44 -0.99
N LYS A 185 -20.81 -6.44 -1.69
CA LYS A 185 -21.18 -6.55 -3.11
C LYS A 185 -19.96 -6.79 -4.01
N ARG A 186 -18.81 -6.16 -3.70
CA ARG A 186 -17.61 -6.23 -4.55
C ARG A 186 -16.72 -7.42 -4.21
N PHE A 187 -16.51 -7.69 -2.93
CA PHE A 187 -15.53 -8.66 -2.45
C PHE A 187 -16.17 -9.89 -1.79
N GLY A 188 -17.49 -9.94 -1.62
CA GLY A 188 -18.16 -11.01 -0.88
C GLY A 188 -17.89 -12.42 -1.40
N GLU A 189 -17.77 -12.59 -2.72
CA GLU A 189 -17.42 -13.87 -3.33
C GLU A 189 -15.90 -14.14 -3.27
N MET A 190 -15.08 -13.10 -3.47
CA MET A 190 -13.62 -13.18 -3.34
C MET A 190 -13.19 -13.60 -1.92
N LEU A 191 -13.93 -13.16 -0.89
CA LEU A 191 -13.70 -13.54 0.51
C LEU A 191 -13.93 -15.03 0.79
N LYS A 192 -14.59 -15.76 -0.12
CA LYS A 192 -14.84 -17.21 0.00
C LYS A 192 -13.98 -18.02 -0.96
N ASP A 193 -13.16 -17.37 -1.78
CA ASP A 193 -12.35 -18.03 -2.79
C ASP A 193 -11.17 -18.77 -2.13
N PRO A 194 -11.11 -20.11 -2.21
CA PRO A 194 -10.04 -20.90 -1.61
C PRO A 194 -8.64 -20.48 -2.06
N GLU A 195 -8.48 -20.02 -3.31
CA GLU A 195 -7.19 -19.58 -3.86
C GLU A 195 -6.70 -18.30 -3.18
N LEU A 196 -7.60 -17.32 -3.00
CA LEU A 196 -7.29 -16.05 -2.35
C LEU A 196 -7.03 -16.23 -0.85
N ILE A 197 -7.77 -17.13 -0.22
CA ILE A 197 -7.55 -17.49 1.19
C ILE A 197 -6.19 -18.19 1.35
N ALA A 198 -5.88 -19.16 0.49
CA ALA A 198 -4.58 -19.82 0.44
C ALA A 198 -3.45 -18.80 0.27
N ALA A 199 -3.53 -17.92 -0.73
CA ALA A 199 -2.56 -16.85 -0.95
C ALA A 199 -2.34 -15.99 0.30
N SER A 200 -3.41 -15.70 1.04
CA SER A 200 -3.34 -14.92 2.28
C SER A 200 -2.63 -15.66 3.42
N ILE A 201 -2.84 -16.98 3.52
CA ILE A 201 -2.13 -17.84 4.48
C ILE A 201 -0.64 -17.94 4.14
N LEU A 202 -0.30 -17.95 2.85
CA LEU A 202 1.09 -18.05 2.41
C LEU A 202 1.90 -16.77 2.61
N VAL A 203 1.26 -15.62 2.90
CA VAL A 203 1.98 -14.41 3.28
C VAL A 203 2.47 -14.52 4.74
N PRO A 204 3.80 -14.47 5.01
CA PRO A 204 4.38 -14.68 6.33
C PRO A 204 3.85 -13.73 7.41
N LYS A 205 3.51 -12.50 7.02
CA LYS A 205 2.95 -11.48 7.90
C LYS A 205 1.56 -11.83 8.44
N PHE A 206 0.78 -12.60 7.68
CA PHE A 206 -0.63 -12.87 8.00
C PHE A 206 -0.83 -14.28 8.53
N ARG A 207 -0.43 -15.29 7.76
CA ARG A 207 -0.63 -16.71 8.05
C ARG A 207 -2.04 -17.00 8.58
N ARG A 208 -2.20 -17.22 9.88
CA ARG A 208 -3.50 -17.49 10.53
C ARG A 208 -4.04 -16.32 11.36
N CYS A 209 -3.29 -15.24 11.53
CA CYS A 209 -3.59 -14.19 12.52
C CYS A 209 -4.58 -13.13 12.03
N TRP A 210 -5.02 -13.18 10.77
CA TRP A 210 -5.88 -12.16 10.16
C TRP A 210 -7.39 -12.44 10.30
N THR A 211 -7.77 -13.65 10.74
CA THR A 211 -9.15 -14.06 10.98
C THR A 211 -9.24 -15.03 12.15
N THR A 212 -10.40 -15.11 12.79
CA THR A 212 -10.75 -16.13 13.79
C THR A 212 -11.67 -17.22 13.23
N ASP A 213 -11.99 -17.14 11.94
CA ASP A 213 -12.82 -18.14 11.25
C ASP A 213 -11.96 -19.35 10.87
N GLU A 214 -11.98 -20.36 11.74
CA GLU A 214 -11.26 -21.61 11.54
C GLU A 214 -11.74 -22.38 10.28
N GLY A 215 -13.01 -22.26 9.91
CA GLY A 215 -13.54 -22.90 8.71
C GLY A 215 -12.95 -22.27 7.44
N LEU A 216 -12.82 -20.95 7.42
CA LEU A 216 -12.16 -20.21 6.35
C LEU A 216 -10.67 -20.60 6.24
N LEU A 217 -9.96 -20.65 7.36
CA LEU A 217 -8.55 -21.08 7.39
C LEU A 217 -8.39 -22.51 6.87
N GLN A 218 -9.27 -23.42 7.30
CA GLN A 218 -9.25 -24.81 6.87
C GLN A 218 -9.46 -24.94 5.36
N LEU A 219 -10.41 -24.18 4.79
CA LEU A 219 -10.66 -24.15 3.34
C LEU A 219 -9.41 -23.77 2.53
N GLY A 220 -8.68 -22.73 2.97
CA GLY A 220 -7.44 -22.33 2.33
C GLY A 220 -6.30 -23.35 2.51
N LEU A 221 -6.18 -23.95 3.70
CA LEU A 221 -5.18 -24.99 3.97
C LEU A 221 -5.42 -26.25 3.12
N ASP A 222 -6.68 -26.66 2.95
CA ASP A 222 -7.04 -27.81 2.12
C ASP A 222 -6.72 -27.55 0.65
N TYR A 223 -6.95 -26.32 0.18
CA TYR A 223 -6.55 -25.89 -1.16
C TYR A 223 -5.03 -25.94 -1.36
N ILE A 224 -4.24 -25.45 -0.39
CA ILE A 224 -2.77 -25.55 -0.46
C ILE A 224 -2.34 -27.02 -0.52
N LYS A 225 -2.90 -27.86 0.36
CA LYS A 225 -2.58 -29.30 0.41
C LYS A 225 -2.96 -30.05 -0.87
N SER A 226 -4.05 -29.68 -1.54
CA SER A 226 -4.43 -30.32 -2.80
C SER A 226 -3.43 -30.00 -3.91
N HIS A 227 -2.95 -28.77 -4.01
CA HIS A 227 -1.98 -28.37 -5.03
C HIS A 227 -0.56 -28.89 -4.75
N LEU A 228 -0.21 -29.11 -3.48
CA LEU A 228 1.02 -29.83 -3.11
C LEU A 228 1.00 -31.31 -3.53
N LYS A 229 -0.17 -31.91 -3.78
CA LYS A 229 -0.30 -33.29 -4.29
C LYS A 229 -0.18 -33.37 -5.81
N GLU A 230 -0.45 -32.29 -6.53
CA GLU A 230 -0.56 -32.27 -8.00
C GLU A 230 0.75 -31.95 -8.73
N LEU A 231 1.79 -31.44 -8.06
CA LEU A 231 3.10 -31.15 -8.67
C LEU A 231 3.76 -32.43 -9.23
N PRO A 232 3.84 -32.62 -10.57
CA PRO A 232 4.53 -33.75 -11.16
C PRO A 232 6.03 -33.48 -11.13
N VAL A 233 6.80 -34.48 -10.70
CA VAL A 233 8.26 -34.48 -10.88
C VAL A 233 8.54 -34.32 -12.38
N THR A 234 9.29 -33.29 -12.77
CA THR A 234 9.89 -33.21 -14.11
C THR A 234 10.92 -34.34 -14.23
N VAL A 235 10.45 -35.52 -14.61
CA VAL A 235 11.33 -36.63 -14.98
C VAL A 235 11.82 -36.35 -16.39
N SER A 236 13.13 -36.13 -16.50
CA SER A 236 13.89 -36.19 -17.74
C SER A 236 13.50 -37.42 -18.56
N ASP A 237 13.27 -37.18 -19.85
CA ASP A 237 12.97 -38.10 -20.95
C ASP A 237 13.40 -39.57 -20.73
N SER A 238 12.44 -40.49 -20.67
CA SER A 238 12.60 -41.89 -21.13
C SER A 238 11.23 -42.54 -21.35
N THR A 239 11.10 -43.19 -22.51
CA THR A 239 9.93 -43.82 -23.14
C THR A 239 9.22 -44.87 -22.24
N PRO A 240 7.88 -45.05 -22.34
CA PRO A 240 7.13 -45.91 -21.42
C PRO A 240 7.18 -47.38 -21.83
N SER A 241 7.23 -48.28 -20.84
CA SER A 241 6.92 -49.68 -21.04
C SER A 241 6.23 -50.31 -19.83
N SER A 242 5.03 -50.81 -20.12
CA SER A 242 4.24 -51.89 -19.49
C SER A 242 3.68 -51.73 -18.07
N GLU A 243 2.44 -52.17 -17.97
CA GLU A 243 1.50 -52.11 -16.86
C GLU A 243 1.79 -53.18 -15.81
N GLU A 244 2.51 -52.84 -14.75
CA GLU A 244 2.55 -53.65 -13.53
C GLU A 244 2.76 -52.73 -12.33
N ASP A 245 1.86 -52.78 -11.35
CA ASP A 245 1.83 -52.07 -10.06
C ASP A 245 2.92 -51.01 -9.82
N ASP A 246 2.55 -49.72 -9.82
CA ASP A 246 3.44 -48.55 -9.66
C ASP A 246 4.32 -48.66 -8.40
N PHE A 247 5.47 -49.33 -8.53
CA PHE A 247 6.51 -49.60 -7.53
C PHE A 247 7.02 -48.34 -6.83
N PHE A 248 6.80 -47.17 -7.44
CA PHE A 248 7.21 -45.86 -6.94
C PHE A 248 6.14 -45.17 -6.07
N SER A 249 5.00 -45.82 -5.79
CA SER A 249 3.96 -45.31 -4.88
C SER A 249 4.49 -44.85 -3.50
N PRO A 250 5.45 -45.55 -2.85
CA PRO A 250 6.01 -45.11 -1.57
C PRO A 250 6.83 -43.81 -1.66
N ILE A 251 7.47 -43.56 -2.82
CA ILE A 251 8.30 -42.36 -3.06
C ILE A 251 7.41 -41.12 -3.24
N LYS A 252 6.25 -41.27 -3.90
CA LYS A 252 5.24 -40.21 -4.01
C LYS A 252 4.64 -39.83 -2.66
N GLN A 253 4.39 -40.82 -1.78
CA GLN A 253 3.88 -40.58 -0.42
C GLN A 253 4.90 -39.94 0.53
N GLY A 254 6.18 -40.34 0.46
CA GLY A 254 7.25 -39.73 1.25
C GLY A 254 7.44 -38.24 0.98
N ASN A 255 7.36 -37.84 -0.30
CA ASN A 255 7.48 -36.45 -0.73
C ASN A 255 6.27 -35.59 -0.29
N LEU A 256 5.06 -36.16 -0.31
CA LEU A 256 3.85 -35.49 0.18
C LEU A 256 3.89 -35.24 1.70
N GLN A 257 4.34 -36.25 2.46
CA GLN A 257 4.46 -36.14 3.91
C GLN A 257 5.52 -35.10 4.30
N GLU A 258 6.61 -35.00 3.54
CA GLU A 258 7.65 -34.00 3.71
C GLU A 258 7.14 -32.58 3.39
N ASN A 259 6.46 -32.38 2.25
CA ASN A 259 5.87 -31.08 1.89
C ASN A 259 4.82 -30.60 2.91
N THR A 260 4.03 -31.52 3.46
CA THR A 260 3.03 -31.20 4.49
C THR A 260 3.70 -30.80 5.81
N LYS A 261 4.78 -31.49 6.21
CA LYS A 261 5.59 -31.12 7.39
C LYS A 261 6.27 -29.77 7.21
N GLN A 262 6.74 -29.46 6.00
CA GLN A 262 7.33 -28.15 5.69
C GLN A 262 6.30 -27.01 5.81
N LEU A 263 5.07 -27.22 5.31
CA LEU A 263 3.99 -26.26 5.49
C LEU A 263 3.67 -26.03 6.97
N GLU A 264 3.60 -27.08 7.78
CA GLU A 264 3.38 -26.96 9.24
C GLU A 264 4.52 -26.22 9.93
N SER A 265 5.77 -26.51 9.56
CA SER A 265 6.96 -25.82 10.06
C SER A 265 6.96 -24.33 9.69
N TYR A 266 6.57 -24.00 8.45
CA TYR A 266 6.39 -22.62 8.01
C TYR A 266 5.33 -21.88 8.83
N LEU A 267 4.16 -22.50 9.03
CA LEU A 267 3.07 -21.88 9.79
C LEU A 267 3.43 -21.67 11.28
N ALA A 268 4.36 -22.45 11.83
CA ALA A 268 4.83 -22.33 13.21
C ALA A 268 5.98 -21.31 13.41
N CYS A 269 6.60 -20.80 12.34
CA CYS A 269 7.77 -19.92 12.46
C CYS A 269 7.42 -18.52 13.03
N PRO A 270 8.25 -17.84 13.85
CA PRO A 270 7.93 -16.48 14.29
C PRO A 270 8.28 -15.37 13.28
N ASN A 271 9.08 -15.64 12.24
CA ASN A 271 9.59 -14.60 11.32
C ASN A 271 8.55 -14.18 10.26
N ASP A 272 8.35 -12.88 10.06
CA ASP A 272 7.33 -12.28 9.19
C ASP A 272 7.86 -11.72 7.86
N THR A 273 9.16 -11.89 7.59
CA THR A 273 9.81 -11.42 6.36
C THR A 273 9.63 -12.41 5.21
N MET A 274 9.52 -11.91 3.98
CA MET A 274 9.37 -12.75 2.77
C MET A 274 10.60 -13.63 2.49
N GLU A 275 11.76 -13.32 3.07
CA GLU A 275 13.00 -14.09 2.93
C GLU A 275 12.87 -15.50 3.51
N ILE A 276 11.96 -15.70 4.46
CA ILE A 276 11.68 -17.01 5.04
C ILE A 276 11.20 -18.03 4.01
N LEU A 277 10.54 -17.60 2.93
CA LEU A 277 10.07 -18.52 1.90
C LEU A 277 11.24 -19.23 1.19
N LYS A 278 12.45 -18.64 1.20
CA LYS A 278 13.66 -19.24 0.64
C LYS A 278 14.22 -20.40 1.49
N SER A 279 13.81 -20.52 2.75
CA SER A 279 14.27 -21.63 3.62
C SER A 279 13.41 -22.90 3.50
N PHE A 280 12.34 -22.88 2.70
CA PHE A 280 11.46 -24.03 2.50
C PHE A 280 11.56 -24.52 1.03
N PRO A 281 12.06 -25.75 0.79
CA PRO A 281 12.42 -26.23 -0.56
C PRO A 281 11.22 -26.63 -1.44
N ALA A 282 10.04 -26.88 -0.87
CA ALA A 282 8.79 -26.88 -1.63
C ALA A 282 8.51 -25.43 -2.07
N ARG A 283 9.00 -25.04 -3.26
CA ARG A 283 9.03 -23.66 -3.74
C ARG A 283 7.67 -22.98 -3.61
N MET A 284 7.57 -22.16 -2.57
CA MET A 284 6.51 -21.21 -2.34
C MET A 284 7.02 -19.87 -2.88
N GLU A 285 7.28 -19.79 -4.19
CA GLU A 285 7.69 -18.54 -4.81
C GLU A 285 6.51 -17.58 -4.86
N SER A 286 6.75 -16.37 -4.38
CA SER A 286 5.77 -15.31 -4.41
C SER A 286 6.16 -14.32 -5.51
N ARG A 287 5.56 -14.45 -6.69
CA ARG A 287 5.79 -13.52 -7.80
C ARG A 287 4.81 -12.36 -7.75
N GLU A 288 5.31 -11.16 -8.05
CA GLU A 288 4.55 -9.91 -8.20
C GLU A 288 3.59 -10.02 -9.40
N ALA A 289 2.38 -10.53 -9.18
CA ALA A 289 1.33 -10.49 -10.19
C ALA A 289 0.70 -9.08 -10.23
N GLY A 290 1.10 -8.27 -11.21
CA GLY A 290 0.47 -6.99 -11.51
C GLY A 290 -1.00 -7.17 -11.89
N TRP A 291 -1.85 -6.26 -11.42
CA TRP A 291 -3.27 -6.21 -11.74
C TRP A 291 -3.49 -6.12 -13.26
N PRO A 292 -4.34 -6.98 -13.88
CA PRO A 292 -4.63 -6.85 -15.30
C PRO A 292 -5.41 -5.57 -15.56
N ALA A 293 -4.80 -4.65 -16.30
CA ALA A 293 -5.45 -3.42 -16.75
C ALA A 293 -6.49 -3.74 -17.82
N LYS A 294 -7.74 -3.34 -17.54
CA LYS A 294 -8.89 -3.18 -18.46
C LYS A 294 -9.27 -4.40 -19.34
N ALA A 295 -10.22 -5.20 -18.85
CA ALA A 295 -11.07 -6.02 -19.72
C ALA A 295 -12.28 -5.19 -20.18
N GLU A 296 -12.27 -4.79 -21.46
CA GLU A 296 -13.49 -4.39 -22.16
C GLU A 296 -14.42 -5.59 -22.31
N ALA A 297 -15.72 -5.30 -22.25
CA ALA A 297 -16.79 -6.28 -22.25
C ALA A 297 -16.93 -7.00 -23.59
N SER A 298 -16.39 -8.22 -23.71
CA SER A 298 -16.97 -9.29 -24.53
C SER A 298 -16.18 -10.59 -24.35
N GLY A 299 -16.88 -11.72 -24.21
CA GLY A 299 -16.27 -13.04 -24.43
C GLY A 299 -15.82 -13.78 -23.18
N ARG A 300 -16.75 -14.52 -22.59
CA ARG A 300 -16.51 -15.55 -21.57
C ARG A 300 -15.66 -16.68 -22.20
N SER A 301 -14.64 -17.15 -21.47
CA SER A 301 -14.11 -18.55 -21.48
C SER A 301 -12.68 -18.86 -21.99
N LYS A 302 -11.73 -17.92 -22.10
CA LYS A 302 -10.32 -18.27 -22.42
C LYS A 302 -9.21 -17.61 -21.57
N GLU A 303 -9.51 -17.10 -20.38
CA GLU A 303 -8.51 -16.44 -19.51
C GLU A 303 -8.30 -17.13 -18.14
N LYS A 304 -8.62 -18.42 -18.03
CA LYS A 304 -8.45 -19.19 -16.78
C LYS A 304 -7.13 -19.97 -16.66
N GLU A 305 -6.23 -19.86 -17.63
CA GLU A 305 -5.03 -20.71 -17.69
C GLU A 305 -3.70 -20.04 -17.29
N SER A 306 -3.70 -18.84 -16.69
CA SER A 306 -2.42 -18.16 -16.39
C SER A 306 -2.19 -17.68 -14.95
N LEU A 307 -3.02 -18.06 -13.97
CA LEU A 307 -2.84 -17.58 -12.57
C LEU A 307 -2.27 -18.64 -11.61
N VAL A 308 -2.41 -19.93 -11.91
CA VAL A 308 -2.00 -21.01 -11.00
C VAL A 308 -0.50 -21.31 -11.07
N HIS A 309 0.19 -20.98 -12.17
CA HIS A 309 1.63 -21.22 -12.32
C HIS A 309 2.54 -20.19 -11.61
N VAL A 310 1.98 -19.22 -10.88
CA VAL A 310 2.74 -18.05 -10.37
C VAL A 310 2.99 -18.13 -8.86
N VAL A 311 2.42 -19.11 -8.14
CA VAL A 311 2.57 -19.26 -6.68
C VAL A 311 3.16 -20.62 -6.25
N LEU A 312 3.31 -21.57 -7.18
CA LEU A 312 3.85 -22.92 -6.92
C LEU A 312 4.79 -23.40 -8.06
N ILE A 313 5.78 -22.59 -8.45
CA ILE A 313 6.96 -23.07 -9.20
C ILE A 313 8.23 -22.72 -8.47
#